data_AF-A0A7K2WYQ1-F1
#
_entry.id   AF-A0A7K2WYQ1-F1
#
_cell.length_a   1.000
_cell.length_b   1.000
_cell.length_c   1.000
_cell.angle_alpha   90.00
_cell.angle_beta   90.00
_cell.angle_gamma   90.00
#
_symmetry.space_group_name_H-M   'P 1'
#
loop_
_entity.id
_entity.type
_entity.pdbx_description
1 polymer ?
#
loop_
_entity_poly.entity_id
_entity_poly.type
_entity_poly.pdbx_seq_one_letter_code
_entity_poly.pdbx_strand_id
1 'polypeptide(L)'
;MEQGPYNYGRDHEEDESSWWGGNKKNKNQGDAAALYAQLREQFALDIDRQTEILTARTDQATNAVLSALEGLGERVDTVARNVELLLNALRDQGVREAIDTGRATSDLHRDHLPLAETYRTLVTQSLRDLGRLLCPKEEDEGRTELARRRARAVAQLVVLLFHPLDRPMSSAQEEVTARLRELGLATEVPGFRGQFPAVFQRASELREGVAGLALPAALDFETDVTALPADSHQPWEQQADDARPEFLIAPAYVVGGDRPRSLSLPVVFLTPVAHR
;
A
#
# COMPACT_ATOMS: atom_id res chain seq x y z
N MET A 1 -16.17 0.63 -47.90
CA MET A 1 -15.31 1.62 -48.57
C MET A 1 -14.15 0.82 -49.14
N GLU A 2 -14.31 0.38 -50.39
CA GLU A 2 -13.71 0.98 -51.60
C GLU A 2 -12.26 0.50 -51.76
N GLN A 3 -11.76 0.00 -52.88
CA GLN A 3 -12.22 -0.25 -54.25
C GLN A 3 -11.13 -1.16 -54.88
N GLY A 4 -11.50 -2.22 -55.60
CA GLY A 4 -10.71 -2.62 -56.79
C GLY A 4 -11.18 -1.77 -58.00
N PRO A 5 -10.80 -2.02 -59.26
CA PRO A 5 -9.97 -3.09 -59.83
C PRO A 5 -8.96 -2.53 -60.88
N TYR A 6 -8.33 -3.37 -61.72
CA TYR A 6 -8.32 -3.21 -63.20
C TYR A 6 -7.68 -4.44 -63.84
N ASN A 7 -8.54 -5.21 -64.52
CA ASN A 7 -8.22 -6.27 -65.45
C ASN A 7 -8.65 -5.75 -66.83
N TYR A 8 -7.76 -5.78 -67.82
CA TYR A 8 -8.11 -5.55 -69.22
C TYR A 8 -7.39 -6.61 -70.06
N GLY A 9 -8.18 -7.52 -70.62
CA GLY A 9 -7.77 -8.34 -71.74
C GLY A 9 -7.69 -7.50 -73.01
N ARG A 10 -6.88 -7.97 -73.97
CA ARG A 10 -7.01 -7.58 -75.37
C ARG A 10 -6.45 -8.67 -76.27
N ASP A 11 -7.37 -9.49 -76.77
CA ASP A 11 -7.20 -10.16 -78.06
C ASP A 11 -7.12 -9.09 -79.15
N HIS A 12 -6.22 -9.26 -80.10
CA HIS A 12 -6.38 -8.70 -81.44
C HIS A 12 -5.73 -9.61 -82.46
N GLU A 13 -6.59 -10.08 -83.35
CA GLU A 13 -6.30 -10.80 -84.57
C GLU A 13 -5.42 -9.98 -85.53
N GLU A 14 -4.70 -10.76 -86.32
CA GLU A 14 -4.16 -10.54 -87.66
C GLU A 14 -4.52 -9.24 -88.37
N ASP A 15 -3.48 -8.58 -88.91
CA ASP A 15 -3.61 -7.91 -90.20
C ASP A 15 -2.30 -8.08 -90.98
N GLU A 16 -2.44 -8.70 -92.15
CA GLU A 16 -1.43 -8.87 -93.17
C GLU A 16 -1.04 -7.52 -93.78
N SER A 17 0.26 -7.28 -94.03
CA SER A 17 0.71 -6.36 -95.07
C SER A 17 2.15 -6.68 -95.49
N SER A 18 2.24 -7.37 -96.62
CA SER A 18 3.46 -7.53 -97.41
C SER A 18 4.01 -6.18 -97.87
N TRP A 19 5.34 -6.02 -97.99
CA TRP A 19 6.04 -5.82 -99.27
C TRP A 19 7.47 -5.26 -99.10
N TRP A 20 8.42 -6.01 -99.67
CA TRP A 20 9.77 -5.72 -100.17
C TRP A 20 10.68 -4.67 -99.50
N GLY A 21 11.78 -5.17 -98.94
CA GLY A 21 12.95 -4.38 -98.61
C GLY A 21 14.23 -5.21 -98.53
N GLY A 22 14.72 -5.66 -99.68
CA GLY A 22 16.16 -5.77 -99.98
C GLY A 22 17.10 -6.43 -98.97
N ASN A 23 17.34 -7.73 -99.18
CA ASN A 23 18.67 -8.29 -99.44
C ASN A 23 19.88 -7.56 -98.81
N LYS A 24 20.20 -7.87 -97.53
CA LYS A 24 21.56 -7.86 -96.89
C LYS A 24 21.47 -8.09 -95.37
N LYS A 25 20.79 -9.13 -94.89
CA LYS A 25 20.77 -9.48 -93.45
C LYS A 25 20.71 -10.98 -93.27
N ASN A 26 21.87 -11.65 -93.16
CA ASN A 26 21.90 -13.02 -92.65
C ASN A 26 23.25 -13.43 -92.00
N LYS A 27 24.09 -12.45 -91.64
CA LYS A 27 25.21 -12.68 -90.69
C LYS A 27 25.02 -11.86 -89.41
N ASN A 28 24.70 -10.57 -89.54
CA ASN A 28 24.52 -9.68 -88.38
C ASN A 28 23.33 -10.04 -87.44
N GLN A 29 22.35 -10.82 -87.88
CA GLN A 29 21.17 -11.17 -87.07
C GLN A 29 21.41 -12.41 -86.19
N GLY A 30 22.24 -13.36 -86.64
CA GLY A 30 22.73 -14.48 -85.84
C GLY A 30 23.77 -14.04 -84.81
N ASP A 31 24.66 -13.11 -85.20
CA ASP A 31 25.66 -12.53 -84.29
C ASP A 31 24.99 -11.67 -83.19
N ALA A 32 23.94 -10.92 -83.52
CA ALA A 32 23.17 -10.18 -82.53
C ALA A 32 22.43 -11.10 -81.56
N ALA A 33 21.77 -12.16 -82.04
CA ALA A 33 21.07 -13.11 -81.19
C ALA A 33 22.03 -13.87 -80.25
N ALA A 34 23.22 -14.24 -80.72
CA ALA A 34 24.26 -14.86 -79.91
C ALA A 34 24.81 -13.89 -78.84
N LEU A 35 25.04 -12.62 -79.20
CA LEU A 35 25.44 -11.57 -78.27
C LEU A 35 24.37 -11.32 -77.19
N TYR A 36 23.08 -11.29 -77.55
CA TYR A 36 21.98 -11.15 -76.59
C TYR A 36 21.85 -12.37 -75.67
N ALA A 37 22.04 -13.58 -76.18
CA ALA A 37 22.07 -14.79 -75.36
C ALA A 37 23.23 -14.77 -74.36
N GLN A 38 24.42 -14.37 -74.82
CA GLN A 38 25.61 -14.24 -73.98
C GLN A 38 25.45 -13.14 -72.92
N LEU A 39 24.89 -11.97 -73.29
CA LEU A 39 24.56 -10.90 -72.33
C LEU A 39 23.55 -11.39 -71.29
N ARG A 40 22.51 -12.12 -71.71
CA ARG A 40 21.47 -12.62 -70.82
C ARG A 40 22.01 -13.65 -69.82
N GLU A 41 22.89 -14.53 -70.28
CA GLU A 41 23.58 -15.49 -69.41
C GLU A 41 24.52 -14.78 -68.42
N GLN A 42 25.26 -13.78 -68.89
CA GLN A 42 26.12 -12.97 -68.02
C GLN A 42 25.31 -12.18 -66.98
N PHE A 43 24.16 -11.60 -67.36
CA PHE A 43 23.27 -10.93 -66.43
C PHE A 43 22.62 -11.90 -65.44
N ALA A 44 22.24 -13.10 -65.87
CA ALA A 44 21.71 -14.12 -64.96
C ALA A 44 22.77 -14.52 -63.91
N LEU A 45 24.01 -14.76 -64.34
CA LEU A 45 25.14 -15.07 -63.44
C LEU A 45 25.47 -13.92 -62.48
N ASP A 46 25.44 -12.67 -62.95
CA ASP A 46 25.67 -11.51 -62.11
C ASP A 46 24.52 -11.30 -61.09
N ILE A 47 23.27 -11.53 -61.49
CA ILE A 47 22.11 -11.48 -60.58
C ILE A 47 22.18 -12.61 -59.54
N ASP A 48 22.50 -13.83 -59.94
CA ASP A 48 22.66 -14.97 -59.03
C ASP A 48 23.80 -14.69 -58.03
N ARG A 49 24.92 -14.17 -58.51
CA ARG A 49 26.03 -13.78 -57.63
C ARG A 49 25.66 -12.65 -56.68
N GLN A 50 24.92 -11.64 -57.14
CA GLN A 50 24.45 -10.54 -56.30
C GLN A 50 23.43 -11.01 -55.26
N THR A 51 22.53 -11.92 -55.63
CA THR A 51 21.55 -12.50 -54.70
C THR A 51 22.23 -13.37 -53.65
N GLU A 52 23.22 -14.19 -54.01
CA GLU A 52 24.03 -14.95 -53.03
C GLU A 52 24.76 -14.03 -52.04
N ILE A 53 25.37 -12.95 -52.53
CA ILE A 53 26.06 -11.96 -51.68
C ILE A 53 25.07 -11.26 -50.75
N LEU A 54 23.88 -10.91 -51.24
CA LEU A 54 22.84 -10.28 -50.43
C LEU A 54 22.29 -11.24 -49.38
N THR A 55 22.01 -12.49 -49.73
CA THR A 55 21.56 -13.52 -48.80
C THR A 55 22.60 -13.76 -47.71
N ALA A 56 23.88 -13.94 -48.08
CA ALA A 56 24.96 -14.12 -47.11
C ALA A 56 25.13 -12.91 -46.17
N ARG A 57 24.97 -11.69 -46.68
CA ARG A 57 25.00 -10.46 -45.86
C ARG A 57 23.80 -10.37 -44.91
N THR A 58 22.62 -10.73 -45.39
CA THR A 58 21.41 -10.76 -44.57
C THR A 58 21.54 -11.80 -43.47
N ASP A 59 22.03 -13.00 -43.78
CA ASP A 59 22.26 -14.06 -42.78
C ASP A 59 23.29 -13.62 -41.73
N GLN A 60 24.38 -12.98 -42.16
CA GLN A 60 25.38 -12.44 -41.25
C GLN A 60 24.81 -11.34 -40.35
N ALA A 61 24.02 -10.42 -40.89
CA ALA A 61 23.37 -9.36 -40.12
C ALA A 61 22.34 -9.93 -39.13
N THR A 62 21.56 -10.92 -39.55
CA THR A 62 20.54 -11.58 -38.70
C THR A 62 21.20 -12.32 -37.55
N ASN A 63 22.28 -13.07 -37.81
CA ASN A 63 23.05 -13.75 -36.77
C ASN A 63 23.72 -12.76 -35.80
N ALA A 64 24.23 -11.62 -36.29
CA ALA A 64 24.79 -10.57 -35.44
C ALA A 64 23.72 -9.94 -34.52
N VAL A 65 22.52 -9.72 -35.04
CA VAL A 65 21.38 -9.20 -34.25
C VAL A 65 20.94 -10.21 -33.21
N LEU A 66 20.81 -11.49 -33.55
CA LEU A 66 20.43 -12.55 -32.60
C LEU A 66 21.47 -12.67 -31.47
N SER A 67 22.76 -12.67 -31.78
CA SER A 67 23.83 -12.71 -30.78
C SER A 67 23.83 -11.46 -29.88
N ALA A 68 23.55 -10.28 -30.44
CA ALA A 68 23.42 -9.05 -29.66
C ALA A 68 22.19 -9.08 -28.73
N LEU A 69 21.08 -9.67 -29.17
CA LEU A 69 19.87 -9.86 -28.36
C LEU A 69 20.09 -10.87 -27.24
N GLU A 70 20.80 -11.98 -27.50
CA GLU A 70 21.20 -12.94 -26.47
C GLU A 70 22.10 -12.29 -25.41
N GLY A 71 23.13 -11.54 -25.86
CA GLY A 71 24.01 -10.80 -24.94
C GLY A 71 23.29 -9.70 -24.15
N LEU A 72 22.22 -9.11 -24.71
CA LEU A 72 21.37 -8.18 -23.98
C LEU A 72 20.49 -8.91 -22.95
N GLY A 73 19.95 -10.08 -23.30
CA GLY A 73 19.19 -10.94 -22.40
C GLY A 73 20.02 -11.34 -21.18
N GLU A 74 21.25 -11.82 -21.38
CA GLU A 74 22.17 -12.18 -20.28
C GLU A 74 22.48 -10.97 -19.37
N ARG A 75 22.60 -9.77 -19.94
CA ARG A 75 22.81 -8.54 -19.17
C ARG A 75 21.58 -8.16 -18.37
N VAL A 76 20.38 -8.25 -18.94
CA VAL A 76 19.11 -7.97 -18.24
C VAL A 76 18.92 -8.95 -17.08
N ASP A 77 19.18 -10.23 -17.28
CA ASP A 77 19.10 -11.24 -16.21
C ASP A 77 20.14 -11.00 -15.10
N THR A 78 21.32 -10.51 -15.48
CA THR A 78 22.35 -10.13 -14.51
C THR A 78 21.94 -8.88 -13.72
N VAL A 79 21.34 -7.88 -14.37
CA VAL A 79 20.80 -6.70 -13.67
C VAL A 79 19.65 -7.09 -12.76
N ALA A 80 18.73 -7.96 -13.19
CA ALA A 80 17.62 -8.45 -12.37
C ALA A 80 18.14 -9.15 -11.10
N ARG A 81 19.11 -10.06 -11.24
CA ARG A 81 19.76 -10.72 -10.09
C ARG A 81 20.48 -9.73 -9.18
N ASN A 82 21.18 -8.74 -9.74
CA ASN A 82 21.86 -7.72 -8.94
C ASN A 82 20.87 -6.82 -8.20
N VAL A 83 19.73 -6.47 -8.80
CA VAL A 83 18.64 -5.73 -8.14
C VAL A 83 18.05 -6.56 -7.03
N GLU A 84 17.80 -7.86 -7.25
CA GLU A 84 17.29 -8.76 -6.21
C GLU A 84 18.28 -8.90 -5.04
N LEU A 85 19.59 -9.02 -5.32
CA LEU A 85 20.64 -9.02 -4.31
C LEU A 85 20.74 -7.70 -3.55
N LEU A 86 20.61 -6.56 -4.23
CA LEU A 86 20.59 -5.24 -3.60
C LEU A 86 19.33 -5.04 -2.75
N LEU A 87 18.17 -5.48 -3.20
CA LEU A 87 16.92 -5.44 -2.45
C LEU A 87 17.01 -6.34 -1.20
N ASN A 88 17.59 -7.53 -1.33
CA ASN A 88 17.83 -8.43 -0.20
C ASN A 88 18.86 -7.83 0.78
N ALA A 89 19.93 -7.22 0.28
CA ALA A 89 20.92 -6.55 1.13
C ALA A 89 20.34 -5.32 1.85
N LEU A 90 19.50 -4.52 1.18
CA LEU A 90 18.80 -3.39 1.79
C LEU A 90 17.74 -3.86 2.80
N ARG A 91 17.07 -4.99 2.54
CA ARG A 91 16.14 -5.61 3.49
C ARG A 91 16.87 -6.11 4.72
N ASP A 92 18.00 -6.80 4.56
CA ASP A 92 18.83 -7.29 5.65
C ASP A 92 19.48 -6.14 6.43
N GLN A 93 19.91 -5.07 5.74
CA GLN A 93 20.43 -3.86 6.38
C GLN A 93 19.33 -3.13 7.16
N GLY A 94 18.12 -3.01 6.59
CA GLY A 94 16.96 -2.46 7.28
C GLY A 94 16.55 -3.31 8.49
N VAL A 95 16.61 -4.64 8.38
CA VAL A 95 16.37 -5.55 9.51
C VAL A 95 17.42 -5.39 10.60
N ARG A 96 18.71 -5.31 10.25
CA ARG A 96 19.81 -5.11 11.22
C ARG A 96 19.75 -3.73 11.88
N GLU A 97 19.54 -2.67 11.11
CA GLU A 97 19.40 -1.31 11.64
C GLU A 97 18.14 -1.19 12.52
N ALA A 98 17.07 -1.89 12.19
CA ALA A 98 15.83 -1.91 12.97
C ALA A 98 15.91 -2.84 14.21
N ILE A 99 16.79 -3.84 14.23
CA ILE A 99 17.18 -4.61 15.42
C ILE A 99 18.07 -3.75 16.33
N ASP A 100 19.08 -3.08 15.78
CA ASP A 100 20.05 -2.27 16.53
C ASP A 100 19.40 -1.01 17.14
N THR A 101 18.39 -0.45 16.49
CA THR A 101 17.63 0.72 17.00
C THR A 101 16.38 0.34 17.79
N GLY A 102 16.03 -0.94 17.90
CA GLY A 102 14.81 -1.42 18.55
C GLY A 102 13.50 -0.99 17.87
N ARG A 103 13.55 -0.47 16.64
CA ARG A 103 12.42 0.12 15.90
C ARG A 103 11.79 -0.79 14.85
N ALA A 104 12.20 -2.06 14.74
CA ALA A 104 11.59 -3.01 13.80
C ALA A 104 10.16 -3.41 14.18
N THR A 105 9.18 -2.52 14.11
CA THR A 105 7.79 -2.92 13.87
C THR A 105 7.77 -3.60 12.50
N SER A 106 7.62 -4.93 12.45
CA SER A 106 7.31 -5.69 11.21
C SER A 106 6.28 -4.94 10.35
N ASP A 107 6.25 -5.13 9.02
CA ASP A 107 5.22 -4.51 8.16
C ASP A 107 3.80 -4.70 8.75
N LEU A 108 3.56 -5.84 9.40
CA LEU A 108 2.33 -6.12 10.15
C LEU A 108 2.10 -5.15 11.33
N HIS A 109 3.13 -4.81 12.09
CA HIS A 109 3.06 -3.80 13.16
C HIS A 109 2.94 -2.37 12.61
N ARG A 110 3.44 -2.09 11.40
CA ARG A 110 3.29 -0.78 10.75
C ARG A 110 1.82 -0.46 10.49
N ASP A 111 1.03 -1.47 10.13
CA ASP A 111 -0.41 -1.34 9.92
C ASP A 111 -1.18 -1.03 11.23
N HIS A 112 -0.63 -1.42 12.38
CA HIS A 112 -1.20 -1.10 13.69
C HIS A 112 -0.87 0.33 14.17
N LEU A 113 0.19 0.98 13.67
CA LEU A 113 0.55 2.34 14.09
C LEU A 113 -0.58 3.38 13.93
N PRO A 114 -1.26 3.50 12.79
CA PRO A 114 -2.36 4.45 12.64
C PRO A 114 -3.57 4.11 13.53
N LEU A 115 -3.80 2.82 13.83
CA LEU A 115 -4.86 2.39 14.73
C LEU A 115 -4.54 2.73 16.19
N ALA A 116 -3.29 2.51 16.62
CA ALA A 116 -2.81 2.89 17.94
C ALA A 116 -2.86 4.43 18.14
N GLU A 117 -2.56 5.21 17.11
CA GLU A 117 -2.65 6.68 17.16
C GLU A 117 -4.11 7.16 17.25
N THR A 118 -5.02 6.52 16.50
CA THR A 118 -6.46 6.77 16.58
C THR A 118 -6.98 6.45 17.99
N TYR A 119 -6.60 5.31 18.55
CA TYR A 119 -6.94 4.93 19.92
C TYR A 119 -6.47 5.99 20.92
N ARG A 120 -5.19 6.39 20.84
CA ARG A 120 -4.58 7.40 21.71
C ARG A 120 -5.35 8.72 21.65
N THR A 121 -5.68 9.19 20.45
CA THR A 121 -6.44 10.42 20.24
C THR A 121 -7.86 10.33 20.82
N LEU A 122 -8.56 9.21 20.58
CA LEU A 122 -9.89 8.98 21.11
C LEU A 122 -9.89 9.05 22.64
N VAL A 123 -8.94 8.38 23.29
CA VAL A 123 -8.89 8.34 24.74
C VAL A 123 -8.47 9.69 25.34
N THR A 124 -7.42 10.31 24.82
CA THR A 124 -6.85 11.55 25.39
C THR A 124 -7.81 12.73 25.29
N GLN A 125 -8.61 12.78 24.22
CA GLN A 125 -9.48 13.92 23.93
C GLN A 125 -10.97 13.56 24.05
N SER A 126 -11.47 12.69 23.18
CA SER A 126 -12.91 12.44 23.07
C SER A 126 -13.50 11.78 24.31
N LEU A 127 -12.85 10.73 24.83
CA LEU A 127 -13.35 10.03 26.02
C LEU A 127 -13.20 10.87 27.29
N ARG A 128 -12.16 11.70 27.37
CA ARG A 128 -11.99 12.68 28.44
C ARG A 128 -13.15 13.68 28.49
N ASP A 129 -13.52 14.23 27.33
CA ASP A 129 -14.64 15.18 27.23
C ASP A 129 -15.98 14.50 27.52
N LEU A 130 -16.20 13.28 27.04
CA LEU A 130 -17.37 12.48 27.40
C LEU A 130 -17.41 12.18 28.92
N GLY A 131 -16.28 11.89 29.55
CA GLY A 131 -16.18 11.68 31.00
C GLY A 131 -16.66 12.88 31.80
N ARG A 132 -16.38 14.11 31.33
CA ARG A 132 -16.89 15.34 31.96
C ARG A 132 -18.41 15.47 31.86
N LEU A 133 -18.98 15.00 30.76
CA LEU A 133 -20.43 15.02 30.51
C LEU A 133 -21.17 13.92 31.26
N LEU A 134 -20.57 12.72 31.35
CA LEU A 134 -21.11 11.56 32.07
C LEU A 134 -21.09 11.73 33.59
N CYS A 135 -20.14 12.51 34.11
CA CYS A 135 -19.98 12.80 35.53
C CYS A 135 -19.95 14.32 35.77
N PRO A 136 -21.13 14.98 35.76
CA PRO A 136 -21.24 16.38 36.13
C PRO A 136 -20.91 16.57 37.61
N LYS A 137 -20.32 17.72 37.97
CA LYS A 137 -19.93 18.01 39.35
C LYS A 137 -21.16 18.05 40.27
N GLU A 138 -21.08 17.37 41.40
CA GLU A 138 -22.11 17.39 42.44
C GLU A 138 -21.89 18.54 43.44
N GLU A 139 -22.94 18.94 44.15
CA GLU A 139 -22.84 19.90 45.25
C GLU A 139 -21.92 19.31 46.33
N ASP A 140 -20.98 20.12 46.84
CA ASP A 140 -19.95 19.75 47.83
C ASP A 140 -18.88 18.72 47.40
N GLU A 141 -18.83 18.33 46.12
CA GLU A 141 -17.79 17.42 45.62
C GLU A 141 -16.42 18.12 45.49
N GLY A 142 -15.42 17.59 46.18
CA GLY A 142 -14.03 18.03 46.08
C GLY A 142 -13.42 17.72 44.71
N ARG A 143 -12.42 18.51 44.28
CA ARG A 143 -11.77 18.35 42.97
C ARG A 143 -11.20 16.94 42.75
N THR A 144 -10.58 16.37 43.78
CA THR A 144 -10.00 15.02 43.74
C THR A 144 -11.07 13.94 43.57
N GLU A 145 -12.21 14.06 44.27
CA GLU A 145 -13.31 13.09 44.17
C GLU A 145 -14.04 13.17 42.82
N LEU A 146 -14.22 14.38 42.29
CA LEU A 146 -14.76 14.58 40.94
C LEU A 146 -13.88 13.92 39.88
N ALA A 147 -12.57 14.13 39.97
CA ALA A 147 -11.64 13.52 39.02
C ALA A 147 -11.57 11.99 39.17
N ARG A 148 -11.66 11.46 40.40
CA ARG A 148 -11.84 10.01 40.68
C ARG A 148 -13.02 9.44 39.93
N ARG A 149 -14.17 10.08 40.09
CA ARG A 149 -15.44 9.62 39.52
C ARG A 149 -15.42 9.68 37.99
N ARG A 150 -14.93 10.78 37.42
CA ARG A 150 -14.73 10.92 35.98
C ARG A 150 -13.77 9.88 35.42
N ALA A 151 -12.65 9.62 36.09
CA ALA A 151 -11.70 8.62 35.66
C ALA A 151 -12.30 7.21 35.60
N ARG A 152 -13.04 6.82 36.65
CA ARG A 152 -13.77 5.55 36.68
C ARG A 152 -14.80 5.44 35.55
N ALA A 153 -15.56 6.50 35.30
CA ALA A 153 -16.56 6.52 34.23
C ALA A 153 -15.91 6.32 32.85
N VAL A 154 -14.77 6.97 32.59
CA VAL A 154 -14.07 6.75 31.31
C VAL A 154 -13.43 5.37 31.24
N ALA A 155 -12.86 4.85 32.33
CA ALA A 155 -12.33 3.49 32.34
C ALA A 155 -13.42 2.45 32.00
N GLN A 156 -14.62 2.60 32.56
CA GLN A 156 -15.78 1.77 32.21
C GLN A 156 -16.17 1.95 30.74
N LEU A 157 -16.16 3.19 30.23
CA LEU A 157 -16.44 3.49 28.83
C LEU A 157 -15.42 2.84 27.88
N VAL A 158 -14.13 2.84 28.23
CA VAL A 158 -13.08 2.16 27.46
C VAL A 158 -13.34 0.66 27.39
N VAL A 159 -13.70 0.03 28.52
CA VAL A 159 -14.04 -1.40 28.54
C VAL A 159 -15.24 -1.69 27.63
N LEU A 160 -16.32 -0.90 27.74
CA LEU A 160 -17.52 -1.10 26.93
C LEU A 160 -17.29 -0.91 25.43
N LEU A 161 -16.45 0.05 25.04
CA LEU A 161 -16.20 0.35 23.64
C LEU A 161 -15.17 -0.58 23.02
N PHE A 162 -14.09 -0.90 23.73
CA PHE A 162 -12.89 -1.49 23.13
C PHE A 162 -12.57 -2.91 23.60
N HIS A 163 -13.27 -3.49 24.59
CA HIS A 163 -12.99 -4.86 25.03
C HIS A 163 -14.06 -5.85 24.53
N PRO A 164 -13.68 -6.94 23.84
CA PRO A 164 -12.36 -7.25 23.30
C PRO A 164 -12.05 -6.44 22.02
N LEU A 165 -10.78 -6.04 21.84
CA LEU A 165 -10.35 -5.11 20.78
C LEU A 165 -10.24 -5.77 19.40
N ASP A 166 -9.85 -7.04 19.39
CA ASP A 166 -9.62 -7.89 18.22
C ASP A 166 -10.90 -8.39 17.55
N ARG A 167 -12.08 -7.94 18.02
CA ARG A 167 -13.38 -8.33 17.46
C ARG A 167 -14.14 -7.11 16.99
N PRO A 168 -14.91 -7.22 15.88
CA PRO A 168 -15.84 -6.18 15.48
C PRO A 168 -16.81 -5.82 16.61
N MET A 169 -17.29 -4.58 16.61
CA MET A 169 -18.25 -4.11 17.60
C MET A 169 -19.59 -4.81 17.39
N SER A 170 -19.98 -5.66 18.35
CA SER A 170 -21.24 -6.43 18.29
C SER A 170 -22.42 -5.70 18.91
N SER A 171 -22.15 -4.77 19.84
CA SER A 171 -23.18 -4.03 20.57
C SER A 171 -23.65 -2.83 19.77
N ALA A 172 -24.95 -2.54 19.83
CA ALA A 172 -25.51 -1.31 19.30
C ALA A 172 -25.19 -0.12 20.21
N GLN A 173 -25.22 1.10 19.67
CA GLN A 173 -24.99 2.32 20.43
C GLN A 173 -25.97 2.46 21.62
N GLU A 174 -27.22 2.05 21.41
CA GLU A 174 -28.28 2.07 22.42
C GLU A 174 -27.99 1.11 23.57
N GLU A 175 -27.39 -0.05 23.28
CA GLU A 175 -27.00 -1.03 24.30
C GLU A 175 -25.89 -0.47 25.19
N VAL A 176 -24.86 0.14 24.60
CA VAL A 176 -23.79 0.80 25.36
C VAL A 176 -24.36 1.94 26.21
N THR A 177 -25.27 2.73 25.65
CA THR A 177 -25.94 3.81 26.39
C THR A 177 -26.77 3.27 27.55
N ALA A 178 -27.48 2.15 27.36
CA ALA A 178 -28.22 1.49 28.43
C ALA A 178 -27.30 1.01 29.56
N ARG A 179 -26.15 0.41 29.23
CA ARG A 179 -25.13 0.01 30.21
C ARG A 179 -24.57 1.19 30.99
N LEU A 180 -24.27 2.31 30.32
CA LEU A 180 -23.80 3.53 30.99
C LEU A 180 -24.87 4.08 31.97
N ARG A 181 -26.15 3.97 31.61
CA ARG A 181 -27.27 4.35 32.48
C ARG A 181 -27.40 3.42 33.68
N GLU A 182 -27.24 2.11 33.50
CA GLU A 182 -27.21 1.12 34.59
C GLU A 182 -26.09 1.40 35.60
N LEU A 183 -24.97 1.97 35.13
CA LEU A 183 -23.84 2.41 35.95
C LEU A 183 -24.10 3.75 36.67
N GLY A 184 -25.27 4.36 36.49
CA GLY A 184 -25.64 5.63 37.12
C GLY A 184 -25.00 6.86 36.47
N LEU A 185 -24.49 6.75 35.24
CA LEU A 185 -23.85 7.87 34.54
C LEU A 185 -24.88 8.75 33.81
N ALA A 186 -24.54 10.02 33.64
CA ALA A 186 -25.44 11.02 33.06
C ALA A 186 -25.51 10.93 31.52
N THR A 187 -26.25 9.95 31.00
CA THR A 187 -26.40 9.71 29.54
C THR A 187 -27.44 10.60 28.86
N GLU A 188 -28.33 11.24 29.62
CA GLU A 188 -29.44 12.03 29.06
C GLU A 188 -29.06 13.49 28.77
N VAL A 189 -27.81 13.88 29.06
CA VAL A 189 -27.32 15.24 28.86
C VAL A 189 -27.20 15.54 27.36
N PRO A 190 -27.70 16.70 26.85
CA PRO A 190 -27.66 17.04 25.42
C PRO A 190 -26.25 16.97 24.82
N GLY A 191 -25.23 17.42 25.56
CA GLY A 191 -23.84 17.35 25.13
C GLY A 191 -23.35 15.92 24.90
N PHE A 192 -23.73 14.97 25.78
CA PHE A 192 -23.38 13.56 25.61
C PHE A 192 -24.08 12.98 24.38
N ARG A 193 -25.40 13.19 24.24
CA ARG A 193 -26.18 12.69 23.10
C ARG A 193 -25.67 13.20 21.75
N GLY A 194 -25.13 14.42 21.71
CA GLY A 194 -24.56 14.99 20.49
C GLY A 194 -23.16 14.46 20.14
N GLN A 195 -22.33 14.12 21.13
CA GLN A 195 -20.94 13.72 20.90
C GLN A 195 -20.73 12.21 20.84
N PHE A 196 -21.50 11.45 21.62
CA PHE A 196 -21.34 10.00 21.76
C PHE A 196 -21.46 9.22 20.44
N PRO A 197 -22.40 9.52 19.51
CA PRO A 197 -22.50 8.79 18.26
C PRO A 197 -21.22 8.81 17.43
N ALA A 198 -20.55 9.97 17.35
CA ALA A 198 -19.29 10.11 16.60
C ALA A 198 -18.14 9.33 17.26
N VAL A 199 -18.09 9.31 18.60
CA VAL A 199 -17.10 8.52 19.34
C VAL A 199 -17.35 7.02 19.18
N PHE A 200 -18.61 6.61 19.26
CA PHE A 200 -19.02 5.22 19.06
C PHE A 200 -18.64 4.74 17.65
N GLN A 201 -18.95 5.52 16.62
CA GLN A 201 -18.58 5.20 15.23
C GLN A 201 -17.05 5.00 15.08
N ARG A 202 -16.25 5.94 15.58
CA ARG A 202 -14.78 5.83 15.51
C ARG A 202 -14.25 4.63 16.29
N ALA A 203 -14.86 4.27 17.42
CA ALA A 203 -14.51 3.07 18.16
C ALA A 203 -14.85 1.79 17.38
N SER A 204 -15.99 1.77 16.67
CA SER A 204 -16.36 0.67 15.78
C SER A 204 -15.37 0.52 14.62
N GLU A 205 -15.07 1.62 13.91
CA GLU A 205 -14.10 1.65 12.80
C GLU A 205 -12.73 1.16 13.25
N LEU A 206 -12.29 1.56 14.44
CA LEU A 206 -11.04 1.09 15.02
C LEU A 206 -11.06 -0.42 15.25
N ARG A 207 -12.12 -0.96 15.84
CA ARG A 207 -12.26 -2.40 16.11
C ARG A 207 -12.35 -3.23 14.84
N GLU A 208 -13.06 -2.74 13.83
CA GLU A 208 -13.09 -3.35 12.51
C GLU A 208 -11.70 -3.35 11.87
N GLY A 209 -10.98 -2.22 11.96
CA GLY A 209 -9.60 -2.10 11.51
C GLY A 209 -8.67 -3.11 12.19
N VAL A 210 -8.76 -3.26 13.51
CA VAL A 210 -7.94 -4.23 14.25
C VAL A 210 -8.30 -5.68 13.90
N ALA A 211 -9.60 -6.01 13.84
CA ALA A 211 -10.06 -7.36 13.53
C ALA A 211 -9.68 -7.80 12.10
N GLY A 212 -9.47 -6.85 11.19
CA GLY A 212 -9.02 -7.10 9.82
C GLY A 212 -7.52 -7.36 9.66
N LEU A 213 -6.71 -7.18 10.71
CA LEU A 213 -5.26 -7.35 10.65
C LEU A 213 -4.83 -8.78 11.01
N ALA A 214 -3.70 -9.21 10.43
CA ALA A 214 -3.18 -10.56 10.62
C ALA A 214 -2.56 -10.79 12.01
N LEU A 215 -2.03 -9.74 12.65
CA LEU A 215 -1.58 -9.82 14.04
C LEU A 215 -2.72 -9.38 14.98
N PRO A 216 -3.03 -10.17 16.02
CA PRO A 216 -4.02 -9.76 17.00
C PRO A 216 -3.48 -8.57 17.79
N ALA A 217 -4.34 -7.61 18.11
CA ALA A 217 -4.02 -6.56 19.07
C ALA A 217 -4.99 -6.60 20.25
N ALA A 218 -4.48 -6.26 21.42
CA ALA A 218 -5.23 -6.21 22.66
C ALA A 218 -4.94 -4.92 23.39
N LEU A 219 -5.81 -4.63 24.35
CA LEU A 219 -5.59 -3.59 25.33
C LEU A 219 -5.02 -4.26 26.59
N ASP A 220 -3.81 -3.87 26.99
CA ASP A 220 -3.19 -4.34 28.22
C ASP A 220 -3.65 -3.50 29.42
N PHE A 221 -4.59 -4.06 30.19
CA PHE A 221 -5.13 -3.47 31.40
C PHE A 221 -4.25 -3.72 32.64
N GLU A 222 -3.24 -4.58 32.54
CA GLU A 222 -2.36 -4.98 33.64
C GLU A 222 -1.05 -4.18 33.68
N THR A 223 -0.87 -3.20 32.78
CA THR A 223 0.34 -2.37 32.73
C THR A 223 0.61 -1.66 34.07
N ASP A 224 1.78 -1.91 34.67
CA ASP A 224 2.20 -1.25 35.91
C ASP A 224 2.53 0.22 35.66
N VAL A 225 1.57 1.07 35.98
CA VAL A 225 1.68 2.51 35.76
C VAL A 225 2.52 3.24 36.79
N THR A 226 2.84 2.58 37.91
CA THR A 226 3.76 3.15 38.90
C THR A 226 5.22 3.11 38.42
N ALA A 227 5.50 2.29 37.40
CA ALA A 227 6.81 2.18 36.76
C ALA A 227 6.98 3.14 35.55
N LEU A 228 5.94 3.91 35.17
CA LEU A 228 6.01 4.85 34.05
C LEU A 228 6.80 6.12 34.43
N PRO A 229 7.56 6.70 33.49
CA PRO A 229 8.30 7.93 33.76
C PRO A 229 7.35 9.12 33.91
N ALA A 230 7.75 10.12 34.71
CA ALA A 230 6.91 11.23 35.14
C ALA A 230 6.29 12.03 33.97
N ASP A 231 7.01 12.14 32.86
CA ASP A 231 6.61 12.81 31.61
C ASP A 231 5.49 12.09 30.83
N SER A 232 5.22 10.82 31.15
CA SER A 232 4.14 10.03 30.52
C SER A 232 2.75 10.31 31.12
N HIS A 233 2.68 11.16 32.15
CA HIS A 233 1.45 11.48 32.86
C HIS A 233 0.82 12.78 32.36
N GLN A 234 -0.50 12.79 32.18
CA GLN A 234 -1.23 13.99 31.75
C GLN A 234 -2.14 14.53 32.87
N PRO A 235 -2.07 15.82 33.23
CA PRO A 235 -2.96 16.37 34.25
C PRO A 235 -4.43 16.40 33.77
N TRP A 236 -5.36 15.98 34.63
CA TRP A 236 -6.80 16.04 34.35
C TRP A 236 -7.34 17.49 34.36
N GLU A 237 -6.79 18.33 35.24
CA GLU A 237 -6.95 19.78 35.27
C GLU A 237 -5.54 20.36 35.43
N GLN A 238 -5.17 21.31 34.58
CA GLN A 238 -3.81 21.85 34.50
C GLN A 238 -3.45 22.60 35.79
N GLN A 239 -2.82 21.94 36.78
CA GLN A 239 -1.90 22.58 37.72
C GLN A 239 -1.11 21.55 38.55
N ALA A 240 0.15 21.93 38.79
CA ALA A 240 1.26 21.15 39.32
C ALA A 240 1.02 20.54 40.71
N ASP A 241 1.50 19.32 40.91
CA ASP A 241 2.10 18.89 42.19
C ASP A 241 2.89 17.58 41.99
N ASP A 242 3.99 17.40 42.74
CA ASP A 242 4.91 16.25 42.70
C ASP A 242 4.37 15.00 43.41
N ALA A 243 3.05 14.81 43.40
CA ALA A 243 2.38 13.71 44.08
C ALA A 243 2.20 12.47 43.18
N ARG A 244 2.13 11.29 43.80
CA ARG A 244 1.90 10.03 43.07
C ARG A 244 0.52 10.01 42.39
N PRO A 245 0.42 9.49 41.15
CA PRO A 245 -0.84 9.38 40.40
C PRO A 245 -1.90 8.56 41.15
N GLU A 246 -3.15 9.00 41.12
CA GLU A 246 -4.29 8.18 41.57
C GLU A 246 -5.24 7.75 40.42
N PHE A 247 -5.06 8.19 39.16
CA PHE A 247 -5.97 7.82 38.05
C PHE A 247 -5.28 7.32 36.78
N LEU A 248 -5.92 6.35 36.11
CA LEU A 248 -5.51 5.74 34.85
C LEU A 248 -6.65 5.80 33.85
N ILE A 249 -6.41 6.25 32.61
CA ILE A 249 -7.36 6.01 31.52
C ILE A 249 -6.62 5.90 30.17
N ALA A 250 -5.97 4.76 29.95
CA ALA A 250 -6.22 3.82 28.86
C ALA A 250 -5.18 2.70 29.00
N PRO A 251 -5.60 1.43 28.91
CA PRO A 251 -4.68 0.31 28.74
C PRO A 251 -3.77 0.51 27.52
N ALA A 252 -2.56 -0.05 27.57
CA ALA A 252 -1.63 0.07 26.46
C ALA A 252 -2.14 -0.70 25.24
N TYR A 253 -1.98 -0.13 24.04
CA TYR A 253 -2.24 -0.85 22.80
C TYR A 253 -1.08 -1.81 22.54
N VAL A 254 -1.35 -3.11 22.66
CA VAL A 254 -0.35 -4.17 22.53
C VAL A 254 -0.67 -5.02 21.31
N VAL A 255 0.33 -5.19 20.44
CA VAL A 255 0.24 -6.12 19.32
C VAL A 255 0.84 -7.45 19.74
N GLY A 256 0.12 -8.53 19.45
CA GLY A 256 0.52 -9.91 19.70
C GLY A 256 1.59 -10.41 18.74
N GLY A 257 2.23 -11.52 19.12
CA GLY A 257 3.35 -12.15 18.42
C GLY A 257 4.21 -12.93 19.40
N ASP A 258 5.36 -13.45 18.96
CA ASP A 258 6.29 -14.23 19.83
C ASP A 258 6.80 -13.42 21.04
N ARG A 259 6.81 -12.09 20.92
CA ARG A 259 6.97 -11.15 22.03
C ARG A 259 5.96 -10.01 21.86
N PRO A 260 4.99 -9.84 22.78
CA PRO A 260 4.05 -8.72 22.71
C PRO A 260 4.78 -7.39 22.69
N ARG A 261 4.34 -6.45 21.85
CA ARG A 261 4.93 -5.11 21.77
C ARG A 261 3.89 -4.04 22.00
N SER A 262 4.19 -3.15 22.96
CA SER A 262 3.41 -1.95 23.21
C SER A 262 3.68 -0.93 22.10
N LEU A 263 2.65 -0.58 21.32
CA LEU A 263 2.75 0.47 20.30
C LEU A 263 2.30 1.83 20.82
N SER A 264 1.49 1.85 21.88
CA SER A 264 1.22 3.04 22.66
C SER A 264 1.70 2.83 24.09
N LEU A 265 2.10 3.91 24.76
CA LEU A 265 2.14 3.92 26.22
C LEU A 265 0.69 3.93 26.75
N PRO A 266 0.44 3.39 27.95
CA PRO A 266 -0.82 3.59 28.63
C PRO A 266 -1.03 5.10 28.89
N VAL A 267 -2.28 5.56 28.78
CA VAL A 267 -2.60 6.98 29.04
C VAL A 267 -3.00 7.10 30.50
N VAL A 268 -2.27 7.92 31.26
CA VAL A 268 -2.47 8.07 32.70
C VAL A 268 -2.87 9.51 32.98
N PHE A 269 -3.99 9.70 33.67
CA PHE A 269 -4.45 11.04 34.05
C PHE A 269 -4.18 11.32 35.52
N LEU A 270 -3.56 12.45 35.84
CA LEU A 270 -3.26 12.80 37.24
C LEU A 270 -4.38 13.63 37.86
N THR A 271 -4.67 13.34 39.13
CA THR A 271 -5.18 14.35 40.07
C THR A 271 -4.03 14.91 40.89
N PRO A 272 -3.98 16.23 41.09
CA PRO A 272 -3.15 16.77 42.16
C PRO A 272 -3.66 16.24 43.51
N VAL A 273 -2.77 15.66 44.30
CA VAL A 273 -3.08 15.33 45.70
C VAL A 273 -3.05 16.65 46.45
N ALA A 274 -4.16 17.02 47.08
CA ALA A 274 -4.17 18.19 47.95
C ALA A 274 -3.22 17.94 49.12
N HIS A 275 -2.05 18.59 49.13
CA HIS A 275 -1.27 18.71 50.35
C HIS A 275 -2.14 19.44 51.39
N ARG A 276 -2.40 18.74 52.50
CA ARG A 276 -2.90 19.36 53.73
C ARG A 276 -1.79 20.14 54.41
#